data_AF-A0A351J0E0-F1
#
_entry.id   AF-A0A351J0E0-F1
#
_cell.length_a   1.000
_cell.length_b   1.000
_cell.length_c   1.000
_cell.angle_alpha   90.00
_cell.angle_beta   90.00
_cell.angle_gamma   90.00
#
_symmetry.space_group_name_H-M   'P 1'
#
loop_
_entity.id
_entity.type
_entity.pdbx_description
1 polymer ?
#
loop_
_entity_poly.entity_id
_entity_poly.type
_entity_poly.pdbx_seq_one_letter_code
_entity_poly.pdbx_strand_id
1 'polypeptide(L)' 'MLQSMHFENFALFRRADFTFDGSFCAITGETGAGKTLLLEGIRLF' A
#
# COMPACT_ATOMS: atom_id res chain seq x y z
N MET A 1 -2.48 15.06 1.79
CA MET A 1 -1.95 14.08 0.83
C MET A 1 -1.36 12.93 1.62
N LEU A 2 -1.57 11.68 1.19
CA LEU A 2 -1.00 10.51 1.88
C LEU A 2 0.54 10.61 1.83
N GLN A 3 1.20 10.58 3.00
CA GLN A 3 2.66 10.73 3.10
C GLN A 3 3.35 9.40 3.37
N SER A 4 2.76 8.58 4.23
CA SER A 4 3.26 7.25 4.57
C SER A 4 2.11 6.33 4.97
N MET A 5 2.37 5.04 4.91
CA MET A 5 1.44 3.99 5.31
C MET A 5 2.22 2.83 5.91
N HIS A 6 1.78 2.37 7.08
CA HIS A 6 2.33 1.21 7.76
C HIS A 6 1.25 0.13 7.86
N PHE A 7 1.57 -1.08 7.42
CA PHE A 7 0.77 -2.26 7.66
C PHE A 7 1.48 -3.20 8.62
N GLU A 8 0.72 -3.74 9.57
CA GLU A 8 1.14 -4.82 10.45
C GLU A 8 0.03 -5.87 10.48
N ASN A 9 0.35 -7.09 10.05
CA ASN A 9 -0.59 -8.23 9.96
C ASN A 9 -1.87 -7.93 9.16
N PHE A 10 -1.75 -7.30 7.99
CA PHE A 10 -2.87 -6.97 7.11
C PHE A 10 -2.83 -7.80 5.81
N ALA A 11 -3.78 -8.73 5.68
CA ALA A 11 -3.89 -9.65 4.54
C ALA A 11 -2.55 -10.34 4.20
N LEU A 12 -1.95 -10.04 3.05
CA LEU A 12 -0.65 -10.61 2.63
C LEU A 12 0.56 -9.92 3.29
N PHE A 13 0.35 -8.76 3.93
CA PHE A 13 1.42 -7.99 4.55
C PHE A 13 1.58 -8.37 6.02
N ARG A 14 2.60 -9.15 6.35
CA ARG A 14 3.03 -9.32 7.75
C ARG A 14 3.52 -7.99 8.32
N ARG A 15 4.36 -7.29 7.55
CA ARG A 15 4.80 -5.93 7.81
C ARG A 15 5.12 -5.26 6.48
N ALA A 16 4.63 -4.05 6.26
CA ALA A 16 4.99 -3.24 5.10
C ALA A 16 4.97 -1.75 5.44
N ASP A 17 5.96 -1.03 4.93
CA ASP A 17 6.16 0.40 5.15
C ASP A 17 6.24 1.07 3.77
N PHE A 18 5.32 2.00 3.49
CA PHE A 18 5.27 2.76 2.24
C PHE A 18 5.46 4.24 2.55
N THR A 19 6.32 4.90 1.77
CA THR A 19 6.47 6.35 1.74
C THR A 19 6.03 6.83 0.36
N PHE A 20 5.20 7.87 0.32
CA PHE A 20 4.70 8.45 -0.91
C PHE A 20 5.35 9.81 -1.13
N ASP A 21 6.02 9.97 -2.27
CA ASP A 21 6.62 11.22 -2.72
C ASP A 21 6.00 11.72 -4.03
N GLY A 22 6.22 13.00 -4.33
CA GLY A 22 5.74 13.62 -5.56
C GLY A 22 4.22 13.82 -5.62
N SER A 23 3.73 14.21 -6.80
CA SER A 23 2.29 14.44 -7.06
C SER A 23 1.59 13.21 -7.65
N PHE A 24 2.34 12.25 -8.18
CA PHE A 24 1.82 11.05 -8.84
C PHE A 24 2.66 9.82 -8.49
N CYS A 25 2.02 8.78 -7.97
CA CYS A 25 2.65 7.52 -7.59
C CYS A 25 2.00 6.36 -8.39
N ALA A 26 2.83 5.50 -8.97
CA ALA A 26 2.38 4.31 -9.67
C ALA A 26 2.73 3.06 -8.85
N ILE A 27 1.75 2.19 -8.64
CA ILE A 27 1.91 0.91 -7.93
C ILE A 27 1.88 -0.21 -8.97
N THR A 28 3.00 -0.90 -9.16
CA THR A 28 3.16 -1.97 -10.15
C THR A 28 3.57 -3.29 -9.48
N GLY A 29 3.57 -4.39 -10.24
CA GLY A 29 3.90 -5.72 -9.74
C GLY A 29 3.04 -6.81 -10.37
N GLU A 30 3.37 -8.08 -10.10
CA GLU A 30 2.67 -9.24 -10.65
C GLU A 30 1.27 -9.45 -10.06
N THR A 31 0.46 -10.29 -10.70
CA THR A 31 -0.85 -10.72 -10.15
C THR A 31 -0.62 -11.47 -8.85
N GLY A 32 -1.37 -11.12 -7.79
CA GLY A 32 -1.19 -11.70 -6.46
C GLY A 32 -0.18 -10.96 -5.57
N ALA A 33 0.58 -9.98 -6.07
CA ALA A 33 1.56 -9.21 -5.29
C ALA A 33 0.95 -8.25 -4.23
N GLY A 34 -0.38 -8.24 -4.05
CA GLY A 34 -1.04 -7.43 -3.01
C GLY A 34 -1.35 -5.97 -3.37
N LYS A 35 -1.24 -5.58 -4.65
CA LYS A 35 -1.56 -4.20 -5.10
C LYS A 35 -2.98 -3.75 -4.73
N THR A 36 -3.99 -4.60 -4.95
CA THR A 36 -5.39 -4.29 -4.59
C THR A 36 -5.56 -4.19 -3.08
N LEU A 37 -4.89 -5.05 -2.31
CA LEU A 37 -4.93 -5.00 -0.84
C LEU A 37 -4.33 -3.69 -0.31
N LEU A 38 -3.24 -3.20 -0.91
CA LEU A 38 -2.69 -1.89 -0.57
C LEU A 38 -3.74 -0.79 -0.80
N LEU A 39 -4.44 -0.80 -1.94
CA LEU A 39 -5.51 0.15 -2.22
C LEU A 39 -6.70 0.01 -1.26
N GLU A 40 -7.04 -1.20 -0.83
CA GLU A 40 -8.05 -1.43 0.21
C GLU A 40 -7.64 -0.87 1.56
N GLY A 41 -6.37 -1.02 1.95
CA GLY A 41 -5.83 -0.41 3.15
C GLY A 41 -5.92 1.12 3.15
N ILE A 42 -5.74 1.76 1.98
CA ILE A 42 -5.98 3.20 1.83
C ILE A 42 -7.46 3.55 2.04
N ARG A 43 -8.40 2.69 1.62
CA ARG A 43 -9.86 2.96 1.73
C ARG A 43 -10.43 2.76 3.14
N LEU A 44 -9.73 2.06 4.02
CA LEU A 44 -10.19 1.79 5.38
C LEU A 44 -10.08 3.01 6.31
N PHE A 45 -9.35 4.05 5.89
CA PHE A 45 -9.13 5.30 6.62
C PHE A 45 -9.65 6.50 5.81
#